data_AF-A0A9E1JH99-F1
#
_entry.id   AF-A0A9E1JH99-F1
#
_cell.length_a   1.000
_cell.length_b   1.000
_cell.length_c   1.000
_cell.angle_alpha   90.00
_cell.angle_beta   90.00
_cell.angle_gamma   90.00
#
_symmetry.space_group_name_H-M   'P 1'
#
loop_
_entity.id
_entity.type
_entity.pdbx_description
1 polymer ?
#
loop_
_entity_poly.entity_id
_entity_poly.type
_entity_poly.pdbx_seq_one_letter_code
_entity_poly.pdbx_strand_id
1 'polypeptide(L)'
;MHWSDAVNSTLPCIVKIETPTGHGTGFLCFQNEDKSMYAIATAGHVIYHADKWMEPIRIYSHDGSKSLLLKAKARHITMGELSDSAIILFSKTQDLFGQTLPLPLLDQEYVLRLGTQVGWIGFPTLEPDTPCFFSGSISARQDHKNSYLIDGVAINGVSGGPVLHIDEEEDVKVVGTVSAYRMNRTSGDTLPGLLIAQDLSLFHDVITHIQSVGNKDKK
;
A
#
# COMPACT_ATOMS: atom_id res chain seq x y z
N MET A 1 15.33 15.19 5.53
CA MET A 1 15.01 14.60 4.23
C MET A 1 13.85 15.35 3.59
N HIS A 2 13.97 15.72 2.32
CA HIS A 2 12.86 16.33 1.58
C HIS A 2 11.95 15.26 0.97
N TRP A 3 10.68 15.62 0.71
CA TRP A 3 9.74 14.70 0.04
C TRP A 3 10.25 14.17 -1.30
N SER A 4 11.03 14.96 -2.05
CA SER A 4 11.66 14.50 -3.29
C SER A 4 12.57 13.28 -3.06
N ASP A 5 13.34 13.29 -1.98
CA ASP A 5 14.29 12.24 -1.66
C ASP A 5 13.56 10.99 -1.18
N ALA A 6 12.54 11.17 -0.32
CA ALA A 6 11.67 10.11 0.14
C ALA A 6 10.92 9.44 -1.03
N VAL A 7 10.42 10.23 -1.99
CA VAL A 7 9.75 9.69 -3.19
C VAL A 7 10.74 8.89 -4.03
N ASN A 8 11.91 9.45 -4.32
CA ASN A 8 12.91 8.77 -5.15
C ASN A 8 13.40 7.46 -4.52
N SER A 9 13.55 7.41 -3.20
CA SER A 9 14.00 6.21 -2.49
C SER A 9 12.91 5.13 -2.40
N THR A 10 11.64 5.53 -2.34
CA THR A 10 10.52 4.59 -2.17
C THR A 10 9.90 4.10 -3.47
N LEU A 11 9.98 4.87 -4.57
CA LEU A 11 9.41 4.53 -5.88
C LEU A 11 9.70 3.08 -6.34
N PRO A 12 10.92 2.54 -6.21
CA PRO A 12 11.22 1.16 -6.59
C PRO A 12 10.39 0.08 -5.87
N CYS A 13 9.78 0.41 -4.73
CA CYS A 13 8.90 -0.48 -3.97
C CYS A 13 7.45 -0.40 -4.43
N ILE A 14 7.07 0.67 -5.13
CA ILE A 14 5.69 0.97 -5.52
C ILE A 14 5.35 0.23 -6.80
N VAL A 15 4.14 -0.34 -6.85
CA VAL A 15 3.66 -1.10 -8.00
C VAL A 15 2.25 -0.68 -8.38
N LYS A 16 1.96 -0.74 -9.68
CA LYS A 16 0.58 -0.68 -10.17
C LYS A 16 0.01 -2.09 -10.15
N ILE A 17 -1.16 -2.24 -9.57
CA ILE A 17 -1.90 -3.51 -9.53
C ILE A 17 -3.08 -3.38 -10.46
N GLU A 18 -3.10 -4.20 -11.51
CA GLU A 18 -4.17 -4.25 -12.49
C GLU A 18 -4.95 -5.57 -12.36
N THR A 19 -6.27 -5.43 -12.38
CA THR A 19 -7.25 -6.50 -12.38
C THR A 19 -8.16 -6.36 -13.61
N PRO A 20 -8.93 -7.38 -13.99
CA PRO A 20 -9.87 -7.26 -15.11
C PRO A 20 -10.92 -6.15 -14.93
N THR A 21 -11.20 -5.74 -13.70
CA THR A 21 -12.24 -4.76 -13.36
C THR A 21 -11.70 -3.34 -13.12
N GLY A 22 -10.38 -3.15 -13.08
CA GLY A 22 -9.77 -1.86 -12.78
C GLY A 22 -8.36 -1.98 -12.25
N HIS A 23 -7.83 -0.90 -11.68
CA HIS A 23 -6.49 -0.88 -11.12
C HIS A 23 -6.44 -0.13 -9.79
N GLY A 24 -5.38 -0.39 -9.06
CA GLY A 24 -4.98 0.34 -7.88
C GLY A 24 -3.45 0.37 -7.77
N THR A 25 -2.99 0.69 -6.58
CA THR A 25 -1.58 0.76 -6.21
C THR A 25 -1.29 -0.28 -5.13
N GLY A 26 -0.07 -0.77 -5.09
CA GLY A 26 0.45 -1.49 -3.93
C GLY A 26 1.93 -1.17 -3.71
N PHE A 27 2.51 -1.78 -2.70
CA PHE A 27 3.93 -1.65 -2.41
C PHE A 27 4.51 -2.92 -1.79
N LEU A 28 5.80 -3.16 -2.02
CA LEU A 28 6.55 -4.23 -1.38
C LEU A 28 6.68 -3.96 0.13
N CYS A 29 6.04 -4.79 0.95
CA CYS A 29 6.10 -4.69 2.41
C CYS A 29 6.88 -5.84 3.06
N PHE A 30 7.18 -6.92 2.32
CA PHE A 30 8.04 -7.99 2.80
C PHE A 30 8.72 -8.73 1.64
N GLN A 31 9.95 -9.16 1.92
CA GLN A 31 10.73 -10.07 1.10
C GLN A 31 11.57 -10.94 2.04
N ASN A 32 11.69 -12.23 1.75
CA ASN A 32 12.59 -13.11 2.50
C ASN A 32 14.05 -13.01 2.00
N GLU A 33 14.99 -13.53 2.81
CA GLU A 33 16.45 -13.38 2.58
C GLU A 33 16.92 -13.90 1.21
N ASP A 34 16.35 -15.02 0.75
CA ASP A 34 16.69 -15.66 -0.53
C ASP A 34 15.93 -15.08 -1.73
N LYS A 35 15.06 -14.08 -1.50
CA LYS A 35 14.22 -13.43 -2.52
C LYS A 35 13.34 -14.44 -3.28
N SER A 36 12.89 -15.50 -2.61
CA SER A 36 11.96 -16.47 -3.18
C SER A 36 10.50 -16.17 -2.87
N MET A 37 10.23 -15.33 -1.86
CA MET A 37 8.89 -14.97 -1.38
C MET A 37 8.75 -13.46 -1.21
N TYR A 38 7.61 -12.93 -1.65
CA TYR A 38 7.31 -11.50 -1.66
C TYR A 38 5.89 -11.26 -1.15
N ALA A 39 5.71 -10.20 -0.37
CA ALA A 39 4.39 -9.70 0.00
C ALA A 39 4.21 -8.26 -0.48
N ILE A 40 3.10 -8.04 -1.19
CA ILE A 40 2.69 -6.71 -1.66
C ILE A 40 1.43 -6.31 -0.91
N ALA A 41 1.51 -5.21 -0.18
CA ALA A 41 0.37 -4.59 0.48
C ALA A 41 -0.43 -3.73 -0.51
N THR A 42 -1.75 -3.72 -0.37
CA THR A 42 -2.69 -2.92 -1.16
C THR A 42 -4.01 -2.73 -0.40
N ALA A 43 -4.99 -2.07 -1.02
CA ALA A 43 -6.34 -1.95 -0.49
C ALA A 43 -7.18 -3.17 -0.88
N GLY A 44 -8.06 -3.60 0.02
CA GLY A 44 -8.90 -4.80 -0.16
C GLY A 44 -9.77 -4.71 -1.41
N HIS A 45 -10.47 -3.59 -1.60
CA HIS A 45 -11.37 -3.40 -2.74
C HIS A 45 -10.67 -3.43 -4.11
N VAL A 46 -9.35 -3.15 -4.18
CA VAL A 46 -8.58 -3.20 -5.44
C VAL A 46 -8.53 -4.62 -5.99
N ILE A 47 -8.44 -5.61 -5.10
CA ILE A 47 -8.20 -7.01 -5.46
C ILE A 47 -9.35 -7.95 -5.11
N TYR A 48 -10.36 -7.49 -4.36
CA TYR A 48 -11.49 -8.27 -3.89
C TYR A 48 -12.18 -9.07 -5.00
N HIS A 49 -12.49 -8.42 -6.13
CA HIS A 49 -13.14 -9.10 -7.25
C HIS A 49 -12.25 -10.20 -7.83
N ALA A 50 -10.99 -9.87 -8.10
CA ALA A 50 -10.06 -10.79 -8.72
C ALA A 50 -9.74 -12.00 -7.82
N ASP A 51 -9.74 -11.81 -6.50
CA ASP A 51 -9.63 -12.91 -5.55
C ASP A 51 -10.88 -13.79 -5.55
N LYS A 52 -12.06 -13.18 -5.35
CA LYS A 52 -13.35 -13.88 -5.29
C LYS A 52 -13.65 -14.72 -6.52
N TRP A 53 -13.30 -14.21 -7.70
CA TRP A 53 -13.55 -14.88 -8.98
C TRP A 53 -12.34 -15.62 -9.53
N MET A 54 -11.24 -15.71 -8.76
CA MET A 54 -10.02 -16.41 -9.14
C MET A 54 -9.41 -15.89 -10.47
N GLU A 55 -9.61 -14.60 -10.75
CA GLU A 55 -9.10 -13.94 -11.95
C GLU A 55 -7.59 -13.64 -11.82
N PRO A 56 -6.84 -13.53 -12.92
CA PRO A 56 -5.45 -13.11 -12.85
C PRO A 56 -5.31 -11.65 -12.37
N ILE A 57 -4.21 -11.37 -11.67
CA ILE A 57 -3.78 -10.02 -11.30
C ILE A 57 -2.45 -9.76 -11.99
N ARG A 58 -2.30 -8.58 -12.60
CA ARG A 58 -1.04 -8.14 -13.19
C ARG A 58 -0.44 -7.04 -12.34
N ILE A 59 0.86 -7.15 -12.08
CA ILE A 59 1.61 -6.20 -11.27
C ILE A 59 2.67 -5.58 -12.16
N TYR A 60 2.76 -4.25 -12.19
CA TYR A 60 3.77 -3.50 -12.95
C TYR A 60 4.72 -2.79 -12.00
N SER A 61 5.99 -2.71 -12.39
CA SER A 61 6.97 -1.85 -11.71
C SER A 61 6.57 -0.38 -11.83
N HIS A 62 7.13 0.47 -10.97
CA HIS A 62 6.74 1.89 -10.93
C HIS A 62 6.95 2.66 -12.24
N ASP A 63 7.87 2.20 -13.08
CA ASP A 63 8.22 2.76 -14.38
C ASP A 63 7.54 2.02 -15.55
N GLY A 64 6.73 1.00 -15.25
CA GLY A 64 6.07 0.14 -16.24
C GLY A 64 7.02 -0.77 -17.04
N SER A 65 8.33 -0.76 -16.78
CA SER A 65 9.31 -1.51 -17.58
C SER A 65 9.23 -3.02 -17.38
N LYS A 66 8.69 -3.47 -16.24
CA LYS A 66 8.53 -4.87 -15.88
C LYS A 66 7.09 -5.15 -15.47
N SER A 67 6.64 -6.37 -15.73
CA SER A 67 5.36 -6.84 -15.23
C SER A 67 5.39 -8.31 -14.81
N LEU A 68 4.52 -8.65 -13.87
CA LEU A 68 4.31 -9.99 -13.34
C LEU A 68 2.82 -10.33 -13.42
N LEU A 69 2.48 -11.40 -14.12
CA LEU A 69 1.13 -11.95 -14.13
C LEU A 69 1.00 -13.04 -13.05
N LEU A 70 0.22 -12.77 -12.02
CA LEU A 70 -0.14 -13.72 -10.97
C LEU A 70 -1.49 -14.34 -11.28
N LYS A 71 -1.50 -15.62 -11.70
CA LYS A 71 -2.73 -16.43 -11.75
C LYS A 71 -3.17 -16.76 -10.33
N ALA A 72 -4.45 -17.10 -10.14
CA ALA A 72 -4.99 -17.37 -8.80
C ALA A 72 -4.22 -18.44 -8.01
N LYS A 73 -3.76 -19.52 -8.66
CA LYS A 73 -2.96 -20.58 -8.01
C LYS A 73 -1.51 -20.19 -7.69
N ALA A 74 -1.03 -19.07 -8.23
CA ALA A 74 0.35 -18.61 -8.07
C ALA A 74 0.49 -17.53 -6.98
N ARG A 75 -0.60 -17.24 -6.27
CA ARG A 75 -0.66 -16.23 -5.21
C ARG A 75 -1.54 -16.72 -4.07
N HIS A 76 -1.29 -16.19 -2.89
CA HIS A 76 -2.19 -16.24 -1.76
C HIS A 76 -2.60 -14.80 -1.41
N ILE A 77 -3.87 -14.58 -1.14
CA ILE A 77 -4.40 -13.27 -0.77
C ILE A 77 -4.96 -13.37 0.64
N THR A 78 -4.55 -12.43 1.49
CA THR A 78 -5.14 -12.23 2.82
C THR A 78 -5.79 -10.85 2.82
N MET A 79 -7.08 -10.79 3.14
CA MET A 79 -7.83 -9.54 3.27
C MET A 79 -8.14 -9.27 4.75
N GLY A 80 -8.17 -8.00 5.12
CA GLY A 80 -8.63 -7.58 6.44
C GLY A 80 -10.13 -7.80 6.60
N GLU A 81 -10.56 -8.39 7.72
CA GLU A 81 -11.99 -8.65 7.96
C GLU A 81 -12.79 -7.36 8.15
N LEU A 82 -12.18 -6.38 8.81
CA LEU A 82 -12.81 -5.10 9.19
C LEU A 82 -12.14 -3.89 8.54
N SER A 83 -10.99 -4.11 7.89
CA SER A 83 -10.18 -3.07 7.24
C SER A 83 -10.18 -3.28 5.73
N ASP A 84 -10.14 -2.19 4.97
CA ASP A 84 -10.00 -2.23 3.51
C ASP A 84 -8.53 -2.43 3.12
N SER A 85 -7.89 -3.43 3.70
CA SER A 85 -6.48 -3.78 3.50
C SER A 85 -6.36 -5.19 2.94
N ALA A 86 -5.35 -5.41 2.10
CA ALA A 86 -5.02 -6.73 1.59
C ALA A 86 -3.51 -6.91 1.40
N ILE A 87 -3.06 -8.16 1.49
CA ILE A 87 -1.74 -8.60 1.09
C ILE A 87 -1.85 -9.64 -0.02
N ILE A 88 -1.02 -9.47 -1.05
CA ILE A 88 -0.74 -10.47 -2.06
C ILE A 88 0.61 -11.11 -1.72
N LEU A 89 0.59 -12.38 -1.36
CA LEU A 89 1.77 -13.21 -1.11
C LEU A 89 2.02 -14.12 -2.31
N PHE A 90 3.26 -14.22 -2.78
CA PHE A 90 3.63 -15.18 -3.81
C PHE A 90 5.07 -15.65 -3.67
N SER A 91 5.32 -16.89 -4.09
CA SER A 91 6.65 -17.50 -4.05
C SER A 91 7.20 -17.72 -5.46
N LYS A 92 8.02 -16.78 -5.91
CA LYS A 92 8.69 -16.81 -7.21
C LYS A 92 9.82 -15.79 -7.18
N THR A 93 11.05 -16.17 -7.50
CA THR A 93 12.14 -15.19 -7.70
C THR A 93 11.74 -14.21 -8.80
N GLN A 94 11.73 -12.91 -8.52
CA GLN A 94 11.25 -11.88 -9.45
C GLN A 94 12.17 -10.67 -9.54
N ASP A 95 12.45 -10.28 -10.77
CA ASP A 95 13.23 -9.07 -11.09
C ASP A 95 12.42 -7.78 -10.96
N LEU A 96 11.12 -7.87 -10.65
CA LEU A 96 10.21 -6.73 -10.49
C LEU A 96 10.78 -5.69 -9.51
N PHE A 97 11.38 -6.17 -8.43
CA PHE A 97 11.95 -5.33 -7.37
C PHE A 97 13.49 -5.28 -7.40
N GLY A 98 14.18 -6.08 -8.24
CA GLY A 98 15.64 -6.06 -8.33
C GLY A 98 16.37 -6.17 -6.98
N GLN A 99 17.11 -5.10 -6.62
CA GLN A 99 17.81 -4.98 -5.34
C GLN A 99 17.05 -4.17 -4.27
N THR A 100 15.84 -3.73 -4.58
CA THR A 100 14.99 -2.95 -3.68
C THR A 100 14.65 -3.74 -2.42
N LEU A 101 14.73 -3.06 -1.27
CA LEU A 101 14.29 -3.58 0.01
C LEU A 101 12.81 -3.21 0.25
N PRO A 102 12.04 -4.03 0.99
CA PRO A 102 10.68 -3.66 1.36
C PRO A 102 10.60 -2.34 2.13
N LEU A 103 9.49 -1.62 1.96
CA LEU A 103 9.25 -0.41 2.74
C LEU A 103 9.05 -0.77 4.22
N PRO A 104 9.76 -0.11 5.14
CA PRO A 104 9.60 -0.36 6.56
C PRO A 104 8.23 0.12 7.02
N LEU A 105 7.54 -0.73 7.78
CA LEU A 105 6.26 -0.41 8.41
C LEU A 105 6.52 0.30 9.72
N LEU A 106 5.77 1.36 10.00
CA LEU A 106 5.74 1.98 11.31
C LEU A 106 5.20 0.99 12.34
N ASP A 107 5.74 1.06 13.55
CA ASP A 107 5.28 0.23 14.67
C ASP A 107 3.76 0.37 14.88
N GLN A 108 3.09 -0.75 15.11
CA GLN A 108 1.63 -0.82 15.26
C GLN A 108 1.14 -0.03 16.49
N GLU A 109 1.95 0.11 17.53
CA GLU A 109 1.62 0.87 18.74
C GLU A 109 1.86 2.37 18.56
N TYR A 110 2.62 2.76 17.53
CA TYR A 110 2.96 4.16 17.31
C TYR A 110 1.84 4.91 16.56
N VAL A 111 1.26 5.88 17.26
CA VAL A 111 0.19 6.73 16.71
C VAL A 111 0.75 8.12 16.40
N LEU A 112 0.60 8.54 15.14
CA LEU A 112 1.00 9.86 14.71
C LEU A 112 0.08 10.95 15.27
N ARG A 113 0.68 12.11 15.58
CA ARG A 113 -0.04 13.27 16.10
C ARG A 113 -0.87 13.94 15.01
N LEU A 114 -1.93 14.63 15.42
CA LEU A 114 -2.67 15.51 14.53
C LEU A 114 -1.76 16.65 14.05
N GLY A 115 -1.91 17.04 12.79
CA GLY A 115 -1.07 18.02 12.11
C GLY A 115 0.24 17.45 11.53
N THR A 116 0.64 16.22 11.88
CA THR A 116 1.83 15.58 11.31
C THR A 116 1.68 15.46 9.79
N GLN A 117 2.71 15.90 9.06
CA GLN A 117 2.74 15.83 7.60
C GLN A 117 3.00 14.39 7.15
N VAL A 118 2.29 13.99 6.11
CA VAL A 118 2.40 12.68 5.46
C VAL A 118 2.29 12.84 3.95
N GLY A 119 2.80 11.85 3.22
CA GLY A 119 2.77 11.79 1.76
C GLY A 119 2.28 10.43 1.28
N TRP A 120 1.80 10.33 0.05
CA TRP A 120 1.46 9.05 -0.55
C TRP A 120 1.77 9.04 -2.03
N ILE A 121 2.00 7.84 -2.55
CA ILE A 121 2.35 7.60 -3.95
C ILE A 121 1.37 6.58 -4.52
N GLY A 122 0.87 6.82 -5.72
CA GLY A 122 0.07 5.83 -6.44
C GLY A 122 -0.18 6.16 -7.89
N PHE A 123 -0.99 5.32 -8.55
CA PHE A 123 -1.32 5.41 -9.98
C PHE A 123 -2.74 5.94 -10.15
N PRO A 124 -2.95 7.27 -10.18
CA PRO A 124 -4.28 7.81 -10.35
C PRO A 124 -4.83 7.47 -11.74
N THR A 125 -6.13 7.25 -11.87
CA THR A 125 -6.79 6.98 -13.16
C THR A 125 -6.61 8.12 -14.17
N LEU A 126 -6.30 9.34 -13.71
CA LEU A 126 -5.98 10.48 -14.56
C LEU A 126 -4.63 10.31 -15.28
N GLU A 127 -3.66 9.67 -14.62
CA GLU A 127 -2.31 9.39 -15.13
C GLU A 127 -1.95 7.94 -14.78
N PRO A 128 -2.61 6.96 -15.43
CA PRO A 128 -2.64 5.57 -14.94
C PRO A 128 -1.30 4.85 -15.03
N ASP A 129 -0.35 5.36 -15.82
CA ASP A 129 0.97 4.75 -16.04
C ASP A 129 2.11 5.59 -15.42
N THR A 130 1.77 6.69 -14.73
CA THR A 130 2.74 7.56 -14.06
C THR A 130 2.48 7.55 -12.56
N PRO A 131 3.44 7.15 -11.71
CA PRO A 131 3.28 7.27 -10.27
C PRO A 131 3.21 8.76 -9.88
N CYS A 132 2.14 9.15 -9.20
CA CYS A 132 1.95 10.52 -8.71
C CYS A 132 2.16 10.58 -7.20
N PHE A 133 2.88 11.61 -6.76
CA PHE A 133 3.06 11.94 -5.35
C PHE A 133 2.03 12.98 -4.91
N PHE A 134 1.49 12.80 -3.72
CA PHE A 134 0.57 13.71 -3.04
C PHE A 134 1.00 13.86 -1.58
N SER A 135 0.59 14.94 -0.93
CA SER A 135 0.85 15.15 0.50
C SER A 135 -0.27 15.92 1.19
N GLY A 136 -0.26 15.86 2.51
CA GLY A 136 -1.19 16.53 3.40
C GLY A 136 -0.76 16.35 4.86
N SER A 137 -1.66 16.64 5.78
CA SER A 137 -1.49 16.50 7.22
C SER A 137 -2.57 15.62 7.82
N ILE A 138 -2.23 14.95 8.93
CA ILE A 138 -3.22 14.16 9.66
C ILE A 138 -4.24 15.11 10.31
N SER A 139 -5.47 15.08 9.82
CA SER A 139 -6.57 15.90 10.33
C SER A 139 -7.27 15.24 11.53
N ALA A 140 -7.39 13.92 11.54
CA ALA A 140 -8.00 13.18 12.64
C ALA A 140 -7.56 11.71 12.68
N ARG A 141 -7.68 11.09 13.86
CA ARG A 141 -7.61 9.64 14.05
C ARG A 141 -9.02 9.10 14.28
N GLN A 142 -9.35 7.96 13.67
CA GLN A 142 -10.60 7.24 13.88
C GLN A 142 -10.31 5.93 14.61
N ASP A 143 -10.28 5.97 15.95
CA ASP A 143 -9.87 4.81 16.78
C ASP A 143 -10.70 3.56 16.49
N HIS A 144 -12.02 3.70 16.38
CA HIS A 144 -12.95 2.61 16.06
C HIS A 144 -12.72 1.93 14.69
N LYS A 145 -11.97 2.56 13.79
CA LYS A 145 -11.62 2.04 12.45
C LYS A 145 -10.13 1.85 12.26
N ASN A 146 -9.33 2.19 13.26
CA ASN A 146 -7.88 2.27 13.17
C ASN A 146 -7.39 3.04 11.93
N SER A 147 -8.08 4.10 11.51
CA SER A 147 -7.72 4.85 10.30
C SER A 147 -7.34 6.30 10.59
N TYR A 148 -6.53 6.90 9.72
CA TYR A 148 -6.27 8.33 9.71
C TYR A 148 -7.15 9.03 8.67
N LEU A 149 -7.61 10.23 9.01
CA LEU A 149 -8.14 11.19 8.05
C LEU A 149 -7.06 12.22 7.73
N ILE A 150 -6.82 12.46 6.45
CA ILE A 150 -5.74 13.31 5.95
C ILE A 150 -6.31 14.37 5.00
N ASP A 151 -5.87 15.62 5.14
CA ASP A 151 -6.26 16.73 4.27
C ASP A 151 -5.38 16.79 3.02
N GLY A 152 -5.77 16.06 1.99
CA GLY A 152 -5.15 16.18 0.68
C GLY A 152 -5.91 15.43 -0.40
N VAL A 153 -5.32 15.41 -1.60
CA VAL A 153 -6.00 14.92 -2.80
C VAL A 153 -5.85 13.42 -2.94
N ALA A 154 -6.97 12.71 -3.08
CA ALA A 154 -6.98 11.32 -3.45
C ALA A 154 -7.84 11.13 -4.70
N ILE A 155 -7.25 10.48 -5.70
CA ILE A 155 -7.89 10.20 -6.99
C ILE A 155 -8.03 8.69 -7.10
N ASN A 156 -9.11 8.21 -7.72
CA ASN A 156 -9.28 6.78 -8.00
C ASN A 156 -8.00 6.20 -8.63
N GLY A 157 -7.62 4.98 -8.27
CA GLY A 157 -6.38 4.33 -8.70
C GLY A 157 -5.22 4.45 -7.70
N VAL A 158 -5.19 5.48 -6.84
CA VAL A 158 -4.16 5.57 -5.78
C VAL A 158 -4.44 4.65 -4.59
N SER A 159 -5.62 4.03 -4.54
CA SER A 159 -6.01 3.05 -3.52
C SER A 159 -4.98 1.94 -3.38
N GLY A 160 -4.60 1.63 -2.14
CA GLY A 160 -3.57 0.67 -1.77
C GLY A 160 -2.15 1.21 -1.79
N GLY A 161 -1.94 2.45 -2.26
CA GLY A 161 -0.65 3.13 -2.17
C GLY A 161 -0.22 3.36 -0.71
N PRO A 162 1.08 3.35 -0.42
CA PRO A 162 1.57 3.59 0.93
C PRO A 162 1.39 5.05 1.31
N VAL A 163 0.95 5.26 2.54
CA VAL A 163 1.05 6.56 3.21
C VAL A 163 2.35 6.57 3.99
N LEU A 164 3.22 7.52 3.67
CA LEU A 164 4.57 7.66 4.15
C LEU A 164 4.65 8.78 5.18
N HIS A 165 5.49 8.57 6.18
CA HIS A 165 5.93 9.55 7.16
C HIS A 165 7.46 9.58 7.17
N ILE A 166 8.03 10.79 7.24
CA ILE A 166 9.45 11.00 7.48
C ILE A 166 9.58 11.31 8.96
N ASP A 167 10.26 10.45 9.71
CA ASP A 167 10.42 10.63 11.16
C ASP A 167 11.54 11.62 11.52
N GLU A 168 11.81 11.78 12.81
CA GLU A 168 12.83 12.71 13.33
C GLU A 168 14.26 12.31 12.95
N GLU A 169 14.49 11.03 12.64
CA GLU A 169 15.77 10.49 12.17
C GLU A 169 15.89 10.58 10.63
N GLU A 170 14.90 11.22 9.99
CA GLU A 170 14.75 11.33 8.55
C GLU A 170 14.49 10.01 7.82
N ASP A 171 14.05 8.99 8.54
CA ASP A 171 13.69 7.70 7.98
C ASP A 171 12.27 7.73 7.43
N VAL A 172 12.08 7.11 6.25
CA VAL A 172 10.76 6.95 5.65
C VAL A 172 10.11 5.69 6.19
N LYS A 173 8.95 5.82 6.85
CA LYS A 173 8.12 4.69 7.31
C LYS A 173 6.73 4.74 6.67
N VAL A 174 6.16 3.57 6.39
CA VAL A 174 4.75 3.45 6.01
C VAL A 174 3.90 3.54 7.26
N VAL A 175 2.86 4.36 7.27
CA VAL A 175 1.95 4.58 8.42
C VAL A 175 0.52 4.15 8.13
N GLY A 176 0.22 3.84 6.87
CA GLY A 176 -1.06 3.31 6.44
C GLY A 176 -1.11 3.04 4.95
N THR A 177 -2.28 2.60 4.49
CA THR A 177 -2.61 2.43 3.07
C THR A 177 -3.76 3.32 2.67
N VAL A 178 -3.68 3.95 1.50
CA VAL A 178 -4.80 4.72 0.98
C VAL A 178 -5.98 3.80 0.73
N SER A 179 -7.13 4.05 1.36
CA SER A 179 -8.34 3.24 1.20
C SER A 179 -9.43 4.00 0.42
N ALA A 180 -9.76 5.21 0.86
CA ALA A 180 -10.90 5.93 0.28
C ALA A 180 -10.73 7.45 0.36
N TYR A 181 -11.52 8.17 -0.44
CA TYR A 181 -11.67 9.61 -0.34
C TYR A 181 -13.09 9.96 0.10
N ARG A 182 -13.23 10.59 1.28
CA ARG A 182 -14.51 11.03 1.80
C ARG A 182 -14.76 12.48 1.42
N MET A 183 -15.37 12.66 0.25
CA MET A 183 -15.80 13.96 -0.26
C MET A 183 -16.82 14.61 0.68
N ASN A 184 -16.71 15.92 0.86
CA ASN A 184 -17.76 16.69 1.51
C ASN A 184 -18.86 16.99 0.49
N ARG A 185 -20.08 16.51 0.74
CA ARG A 185 -21.23 16.65 -0.16
C ARG A 185 -22.29 17.55 0.49
N THR A 186 -22.03 18.85 0.50
CA THR A 186 -23.01 19.84 0.94
C THR A 186 -23.64 20.49 -0.30
N SER A 187 -24.95 20.31 -0.50
CA SER A 187 -25.77 21.05 -1.47
C SER A 187 -25.41 20.93 -2.97
N GLY A 188 -25.12 19.72 -3.45
CA GLY A 188 -25.08 19.40 -4.90
C GLY A 188 -23.71 19.51 -5.56
N ASP A 189 -22.82 20.34 -5.01
CA ASP A 189 -21.42 20.41 -5.42
C ASP A 189 -20.53 19.47 -4.59
N THR A 190 -19.41 19.04 -5.18
CA THR A 190 -18.40 18.23 -4.48
C THR A 190 -17.35 19.16 -3.89
N LEU A 191 -17.35 19.33 -2.57
CA LEU A 191 -16.33 20.08 -1.85
C LEU A 191 -15.13 19.18 -1.49
N PRO A 192 -13.96 19.76 -1.21
CA PRO A 192 -12.81 19.02 -0.71
C PRO A 192 -13.18 18.12 0.47
N GLY A 193 -12.66 16.90 0.42
CA GLY A 193 -12.86 15.85 1.40
C GLY A 193 -11.59 15.47 2.13
N LEU A 194 -11.65 14.35 2.84
CA LEU A 194 -10.53 13.77 3.57
C LEU A 194 -10.17 12.41 2.99
N LEU A 195 -8.87 12.18 2.78
CA LEU A 195 -8.34 10.86 2.48
C LEU A 195 -8.40 10.00 3.73
N ILE A 196 -8.79 8.74 3.57
CA ILE A 196 -8.77 7.72 4.61
C ILE A 196 -7.55 6.83 4.36
N ALA A 197 -6.65 6.80 5.34
CA ALA A 197 -5.54 5.84 5.39
C ALA A 197 -5.82 4.76 6.42
N GLN A 198 -5.88 3.51 5.99
CA GLN A 198 -6.08 2.36 6.88
C GLN A 198 -4.76 1.95 7.54
N ASP A 199 -4.80 1.50 8.80
CA ASP A 199 -3.61 1.04 9.52
C ASP A 199 -2.95 -0.22 8.92
N LEU A 200 -1.86 -0.63 9.56
CA LEU A 200 -0.95 -1.67 9.12
C LEU A 200 -1.14 -3.01 9.84
N SER A 201 -2.17 -3.18 10.69
CA SER A 201 -2.32 -4.35 11.55
C SER A 201 -2.29 -5.65 10.76
N LEU A 202 -3.06 -5.73 9.68
CA LEU A 202 -3.06 -6.90 8.79
C LEU A 202 -1.65 -7.23 8.28
N PHE A 203 -0.86 -6.22 7.98
CA PHE A 203 0.46 -6.41 7.39
C PHE A 203 1.45 -6.92 8.43
N HIS A 204 1.43 -6.36 9.63
CA HIS A 204 2.22 -6.84 10.76
C HIS A 204 1.85 -8.29 11.12
N ASP A 205 0.57 -8.62 11.17
CA ASP A 205 0.07 -9.97 11.49
C ASP A 205 0.59 -11.01 10.47
N VAL A 206 0.45 -10.71 9.18
CA VAL A 206 0.89 -11.61 8.10
C VAL A 206 2.41 -11.77 8.09
N ILE A 207 3.17 -10.67 8.21
CA ILE A 207 4.64 -10.71 8.20
C ILE A 207 5.17 -11.50 9.41
N THR A 208 4.61 -11.24 10.60
CA THR A 208 4.96 -11.97 11.82
C THR A 208 4.65 -13.46 11.67
N HIS A 209 3.50 -13.80 11.08
CA HIS A 209 3.15 -15.19 10.82
C HIS A 209 4.17 -15.87 9.90
N ILE A 210 4.52 -15.25 8.76
CA ILE A 210 5.50 -15.77 7.81
C ILE A 210 6.86 -16.02 8.50
N GLN A 211 7.34 -15.04 9.27
CA GLN A 211 8.61 -15.15 10.00
C GLN A 211 8.57 -16.25 11.07
N SER A 212 7.44 -16.42 11.75
CA SER A 212 7.28 -17.46 12.77
C SER A 212 7.34 -18.88 12.20
N VAL A 213 6.81 -19.08 10.98
CA VAL A 213 6.86 -20.36 10.28
C VAL A 213 8.26 -20.64 9.78
N GLY A 214 8.91 -19.69 9.10
CA GLY A 214 10.27 -19.85 8.58
C GLY A 214 11.34 -20.14 9.65
N ASN A 215 11.14 -19.66 10.89
CA ASN A 215 12.04 -19.94 12.01
C ASN A 215 11.87 -21.35 12.60
N LYS A 216 10.72 -22.00 12.41
CA LYS A 216 10.51 -23.38 12.88
C LYS A 216 11.24 -24.41 12.01
N ASP A 217 11.39 -24.13 10.71
CA ASP A 217 12.09 -25.01 9.77
C ASP A 217 13.63 -24.93 9.87
N LYS A 218 14.16 -23.96 10.65
CA LYS A 218 15.60 -23.79 10.92
C LYS A 218 16.07 -24.45 12.24
N LYS A 219 15.19 -25.16 12.97
CA LYS A 219 15.52 -25.91 14.21
C LYS A 219 15.42 -27.41 13.98
#